data_AF-A0A078L5T7-F1
#
_entry.id   AF-A0A078L5T7-F1
#
_cell.length_a   1.000
_cell.length_b   1.000
_cell.length_c   1.000
_cell.angle_alpha   90.00
_cell.angle_beta   90.00
_cell.angle_gamma   90.00
#
_symmetry.space_group_name_H-M   'P 1'
#
loop_
_entity.id
_entity.type
_entity.pdbx_description
1 polymer ?
#
loop_
_entity_poly.entity_id
_entity_poly.type
_entity_poly.pdbx_seq_one_letter_code
_entity_poly.pdbx_strand_id
1 'polypeptide(L)'
;MNTNELKQAITEDLKRLKHLDIDIIPAKTYYTGLLKLAFNAFWKLGLVLFLSLLYVYLTYTEPHALMNEVYWGTSKTQPSYGEHIQKALFLATGITLIATLLLTPTLNSYYLIHYHLKDKLKTGDLLISKLHNFAWLFFGAFILFSILFASYAEPDAMFLFEIIALVLSAVVTYFVMGMEFNRVGLSLLLTGIGGLLSKNEKSTL
;
A
#
# COMPACT_ATOMS: atom_id res chain seq x y z
N MET A 1 -26.44 1.83 10.62
CA MET A 1 -26.66 0.56 11.34
C MET A 1 -26.45 0.81 12.82
N ASN A 2 -27.42 0.44 13.63
CA ASN A 2 -27.30 0.47 15.09
C ASN A 2 -26.46 -0.73 15.58
N THR A 3 -25.87 -0.66 16.77
CA THR A 3 -24.93 -1.68 17.28
C THR A 3 -25.55 -3.09 17.35
N ASN A 4 -26.84 -3.18 17.71
CA ASN A 4 -27.56 -4.45 17.76
C ASN A 4 -27.80 -5.05 16.37
N GLU A 5 -28.12 -4.20 15.38
CA GLU A 5 -28.28 -4.61 13.99
C GLU A 5 -26.96 -5.11 13.40
N LEU A 6 -25.84 -4.46 13.75
CA LEU A 6 -24.50 -4.88 13.34
C LEU A 6 -24.12 -6.24 13.91
N LYS A 7 -24.35 -6.46 15.20
CA LYS A 7 -24.08 -7.75 15.82
C LYS A 7 -24.89 -8.87 15.18
N GLN A 8 -26.16 -8.60 14.86
CA GLN A 8 -27.03 -9.56 14.19
C GLN A 8 -26.56 -9.85 12.76
N ALA A 9 -26.22 -8.81 11.99
CA ALA A 9 -25.69 -8.94 10.63
C ALA A 9 -24.38 -9.74 10.59
N ILE A 10 -23.44 -9.47 11.51
CA ILE A 10 -22.18 -10.23 11.64
C ILE A 10 -22.46 -11.72 11.92
N THR A 11 -23.43 -12.02 12.79
CA THR A 11 -23.78 -13.40 13.16
C THR A 11 -24.45 -14.15 11.99
N GLU A 12 -25.32 -13.46 11.24
CA GLU A 12 -25.95 -13.99 10.03
C GLU A 12 -24.93 -14.23 8.92
N ASP A 13 -24.00 -13.30 8.71
CA ASP A 13 -22.92 -13.41 7.74
C ASP A 13 -21.96 -14.56 8.09
N LEU A 14 -21.62 -14.77 9.37
CA LEU A 14 -20.85 -15.93 9.82
C LEU A 14 -21.55 -17.27 9.54
N LYS A 15 -22.88 -17.32 9.68
CA LYS A 15 -23.66 -18.53 9.33
C LYS A 15 -23.70 -18.76 7.82
N ARG A 16 -23.88 -17.69 7.03
CA ARG A 16 -23.84 -17.77 5.57
C ARG A 16 -22.47 -18.19 5.06
N LEU A 17 -21.38 -17.66 5.62
CA LEU A 17 -20.01 -18.02 5.25
C LEU A 17 -19.76 -19.53 5.38
N LYS A 18 -20.33 -20.21 6.39
CA LYS A 18 -20.17 -21.68 6.53
C LYS A 18 -20.78 -22.49 5.39
N HIS A 19 -21.76 -21.93 4.68
CA HIS A 19 -22.51 -22.61 3.62
C HIS A 19 -22.31 -21.93 2.25
N LEU A 20 -21.42 -20.96 2.15
CA LEU A 20 -21.22 -20.18 0.95
C LEU A 20 -20.44 -21.01 -0.07
N ASP A 21 -21.07 -21.28 -1.20
CA ASP A 21 -20.37 -21.82 -2.36
C ASP A 21 -19.72 -20.66 -3.14
N ILE A 22 -18.42 -20.78 -3.40
CA ILE A 22 -17.67 -19.77 -4.14
C ILE A 22 -17.66 -20.17 -5.60
N ASP A 23 -18.29 -19.35 -6.44
CA ASP A 23 -18.25 -19.50 -7.89
C ASP A 23 -16.83 -19.26 -8.41
N ILE A 24 -16.37 -20.10 -9.34
CA ILE A 24 -15.04 -19.96 -9.96
C ILE A 24 -14.99 -18.65 -10.76
N ILE A 25 -14.06 -17.76 -10.41
CA ILE A 25 -13.85 -16.51 -11.17
C ILE A 25 -13.25 -16.85 -12.54
N PRO A 26 -13.80 -16.35 -13.66
CA PRO A 26 -13.17 -16.46 -14.96
C PRO A 26 -11.76 -15.86 -14.94
N ALA A 27 -10.76 -16.62 -15.39
CA ALA A 27 -9.34 -16.23 -15.31
C ALA A 27 -9.05 -14.83 -15.89
N LYS A 28 -9.66 -14.50 -17.04
CA LYS A 28 -9.50 -13.18 -17.67
C LYS A 28 -9.96 -12.05 -16.74
N THR A 29 -11.11 -12.20 -16.09
CA THR A 29 -11.65 -11.20 -15.16
C THR A 29 -10.77 -11.06 -13.92
N TYR A 30 -10.34 -12.19 -13.36
CA TYR A 30 -9.46 -12.23 -12.18
C TYR A 30 -8.12 -11.52 -12.43
N TYR A 31 -7.37 -11.94 -13.45
CA TYR A 31 -6.05 -11.37 -13.72
C TYR A 31 -6.13 -9.91 -14.16
N THR A 32 -7.14 -9.53 -14.95
CA THR A 32 -7.31 -8.13 -15.37
C THR A 32 -7.65 -7.22 -14.18
N GLY A 33 -8.52 -7.69 -13.28
CA GLY A 33 -8.89 -6.95 -12.07
C GLY A 33 -7.70 -6.76 -11.12
N LEU A 34 -6.94 -7.83 -10.88
CA LEU A 34 -5.74 -7.79 -10.05
C LEU A 34 -4.65 -6.90 -10.66
N LEU A 35 -4.43 -7.01 -11.98
CA LEU A 35 -3.46 -6.17 -12.69
C LEU A 35 -3.84 -4.69 -12.62
N LYS A 36 -5.13 -4.35 -12.75
CA LYS A 36 -5.61 -2.98 -12.60
C LYS A 36 -5.34 -2.42 -11.19
N LEU A 37 -5.54 -3.23 -10.16
CA LEU A 37 -5.23 -2.85 -8.78
C LEU A 37 -3.72 -2.66 -8.57
N ALA A 38 -2.91 -3.61 -9.04
CA ALA A 38 -1.45 -3.53 -8.96
C ALA A 38 -0.90 -2.31 -9.70
N PHE A 39 -1.39 -2.05 -10.91
CA PHE A 39 -1.01 -0.87 -11.70
C PHE A 39 -1.40 0.44 -11.03
N ASN A 40 -2.59 0.52 -10.41
CA ASN A 40 -3.00 1.69 -9.66
C ASN A 40 -2.15 1.91 -8.41
N ALA A 41 -1.82 0.84 -7.67
CA ALA A 41 -0.92 0.91 -6.52
C ALA A 41 0.49 1.35 -6.94
N PHE A 42 1.01 0.77 -8.03
CA PHE A 42 2.30 1.11 -8.61
C PHE A 42 2.38 2.61 -8.91
N TRP A 43 1.42 3.18 -9.64
CA TRP A 43 1.48 4.61 -9.97
C TRP A 43 1.35 5.52 -8.76
N LYS A 44 0.47 5.20 -7.81
CA LYS A 44 0.29 6.03 -6.61
C LYS A 44 1.54 6.06 -5.74
N LEU A 45 2.13 4.89 -5.47
CA LEU A 45 3.34 4.79 -4.66
C LEU A 45 4.55 5.36 -5.42
N GLY A 46 4.68 5.02 -6.70
CA GLY A 46 5.79 5.48 -7.53
C GLY A 46 5.82 6.98 -7.73
N LEU A 47 4.66 7.64 -7.83
CA LEU A 47 4.60 9.09 -7.92
C LEU A 47 5.12 9.76 -6.64
N VAL A 48 4.69 9.28 -5.47
CA VAL A 48 5.15 9.83 -4.17
C VAL A 48 6.65 9.63 -4.01
N LEU A 49 7.14 8.41 -4.25
CA LEU A 49 8.56 8.06 -4.21
C LEU A 49 9.41 8.89 -5.18
N PHE A 50 8.90 9.07 -6.40
CA PHE A 50 9.60 9.84 -7.42
C PHE A 50 9.70 11.31 -7.03
N LEU A 51 8.60 11.91 -6.58
CA LEU A 51 8.60 13.33 -6.18
C LEU A 51 9.48 13.58 -4.95
N SER A 52 9.46 12.70 -3.95
CA SER A 52 10.29 12.85 -2.75
C SER A 52 11.78 12.69 -3.07
N LEU A 53 12.16 11.67 -3.84
CA LEU A 53 13.54 11.48 -4.29
C LEU A 53 14.00 12.64 -5.17
N LEU A 54 13.18 13.04 -6.14
CA LEU A 54 13.49 14.16 -7.03
C LEU A 54 13.70 15.45 -6.24
N TYR A 55 12.83 15.73 -5.26
CA TYR A 55 13.00 16.88 -4.38
C TYR A 55 14.36 16.87 -3.71
N VAL A 56 14.73 15.77 -3.04
CA VAL A 56 16.03 15.65 -2.35
C VAL A 56 17.20 15.83 -3.32
N TYR A 57 17.17 15.15 -4.48
CA TYR A 57 18.24 15.28 -5.47
C TYR A 57 18.37 16.70 -6.06
N LEU A 58 17.27 17.47 -6.13
CA LEU A 58 17.28 18.83 -6.65
C LEU A 58 17.65 19.89 -5.60
N THR A 59 17.29 19.67 -4.33
CA THR A 59 17.55 20.65 -3.26
C THR A 59 18.83 20.39 -2.50
N TYR A 60 19.40 19.18 -2.60
CA TYR A 60 20.63 18.86 -1.89
C TYR A 60 21.82 19.64 -2.47
N THR A 61 22.48 20.40 -1.60
CA THR A 61 23.72 21.09 -1.90
C THR A 61 24.84 20.40 -1.13
N GLU A 62 25.85 19.84 -1.83
CA GLU A 62 26.98 19.21 -1.15
C GLU A 62 27.65 20.23 -0.20
N PRO A 63 27.87 19.89 1.08
CA PRO A 63 28.56 20.77 2.03
C PRO A 63 29.95 21.20 1.54
N HIS A 64 30.61 20.33 0.77
CA HIS A 64 31.92 20.59 0.18
C HIS A 64 31.86 21.47 -1.08
N ALA A 65 30.72 21.60 -1.74
CA ALA A 65 30.57 22.47 -2.92
C ALA A 65 30.55 23.95 -2.53
N LEU A 66 29.85 24.30 -1.44
CA LEU A 66 29.84 25.65 -0.87
C LEU A 66 31.25 26.12 -0.46
N MET A 67 32.05 25.20 0.08
CA MET A 67 33.42 25.52 0.51
C MET A 67 34.37 25.66 -0.70
N ASN A 68 34.12 24.95 -1.80
CA ASN A 68 34.96 24.98 -2.99
C ASN A 68 34.65 26.16 -3.92
N GLU A 69 33.38 26.62 -3.99
CA GLU A 69 33.00 27.86 -4.68
C GLU A 69 33.64 29.09 -4.02
N VAL A 70 33.65 29.14 -2.68
CA VAL A 70 34.16 30.28 -1.91
C VAL A 70 35.69 30.40 -1.97
N TYR A 71 36.42 29.29 -2.08
CA TYR A 71 37.90 29.30 -2.02
C TYR A 71 38.63 29.03 -3.33
N TRP A 72 38.06 28.29 -4.29
CA TRP A 72 38.83 27.75 -5.41
C TRP A 72 38.24 27.96 -6.80
N GLY A 73 37.12 28.70 -6.95
CA GLY A 73 36.58 29.11 -8.25
C GLY A 73 36.35 27.99 -9.27
N THR A 74 36.39 26.73 -8.82
CA THR A 74 36.31 25.54 -9.66
C THR A 74 34.87 25.08 -9.60
N SER A 75 34.11 25.50 -10.61
CA SER A 75 32.84 24.90 -10.96
C SER A 75 33.08 23.41 -11.22
N LYS A 76 32.91 22.56 -10.19
CA LYS A 76 32.56 21.15 -10.43
C LYS A 76 31.38 21.22 -11.38
N THR A 77 31.53 20.70 -12.60
CA THR A 77 30.48 20.65 -13.60
C THR A 77 29.21 20.18 -12.92
N GLN A 78 28.26 21.10 -12.78
CA GLN A 78 27.00 20.86 -12.10
C GLN A 78 26.39 19.63 -12.76
N PRO A 79 26.16 18.52 -12.04
CA PRO A 79 25.52 17.36 -12.62
C PRO A 79 24.25 17.82 -13.33
N SER A 80 24.14 17.47 -14.61
CA SER A 80 23.01 17.89 -15.43
C SER A 80 21.73 17.47 -14.71
N TYR A 81 20.73 18.35 -14.62
CA TYR A 81 19.42 18.04 -14.03
C TYR A 81 18.85 16.72 -14.56
N GLY A 82 19.17 16.36 -15.81
CA GLY A 82 18.81 15.08 -16.42
C GLY A 82 19.36 13.85 -15.68
N GLU A 83 20.59 13.89 -15.16
CA GLU A 83 21.19 12.76 -14.41
C GLU A 83 20.48 12.54 -13.07
N HIS A 84 20.13 13.63 -12.37
CA HIS A 84 19.37 13.57 -11.13
C HIS A 84 17.95 13.02 -11.34
N ILE A 85 17.27 13.50 -12.38
CA ILE A 85 15.95 13.00 -12.77
C ILE A 85 16.01 11.51 -13.11
N GLN A 86 17.00 11.08 -13.90
CA GLN A 86 17.17 9.67 -14.28
C GLN A 86 17.44 8.78 -13.06
N LYS A 87 18.32 9.19 -12.14
CA LYS A 87 18.59 8.45 -10.91
C LYS A 87 17.35 8.34 -10.02
N ALA A 88 16.65 9.45 -9.78
CA ALA A 88 15.41 9.47 -9.00
C ALA A 88 14.35 8.56 -9.62
N LEU A 89 14.17 8.61 -10.94
CA LEU A 89 13.21 7.78 -11.67
C LEU A 89 13.57 6.29 -11.57
N PHE A 90 14.84 5.93 -11.76
CA PHE A 90 15.30 4.55 -11.68
C PHE A 90 15.08 3.97 -10.28
N LEU A 91 15.48 4.69 -9.24
CA LEU A 91 15.30 4.28 -7.84
C LEU A 91 13.82 4.17 -7.47
N ALA A 92 13.02 5.21 -7.77
CA ALA A 92 11.59 5.20 -7.50
C ALA A 92 10.91 4.01 -8.19
N THR A 93 11.21 3.77 -9.46
CA THR A 93 10.66 2.64 -10.23
C THR A 93 11.04 1.30 -9.60
N GLY A 94 12.31 1.12 -9.23
CA GLY A 94 12.81 -0.12 -8.60
C GLY A 94 12.13 -0.40 -7.26
N ILE A 95 12.08 0.59 -6.35
CA ILE A 95 11.44 0.47 -5.04
C ILE A 95 9.95 0.18 -5.21
N THR A 96 9.27 0.90 -6.11
CA THR A 96 7.83 0.74 -6.35
C THR A 96 7.51 -0.64 -6.90
N LEU A 97 8.35 -1.18 -7.78
CA LEU A 97 8.16 -2.52 -8.34
C LEU A 97 8.25 -3.59 -7.24
N ILE A 98 9.26 -3.50 -6.38
CA ILE A 98 9.42 -4.41 -5.23
C ILE A 98 8.23 -4.26 -4.27
N ALA A 99 7.87 -3.02 -3.91
CA ALA A 99 6.74 -2.75 -3.01
C ALA A 99 5.42 -3.29 -3.57
N THR A 100 5.16 -3.12 -4.86
CA THR A 100 3.94 -3.62 -5.51
C THR A 100 3.90 -5.15 -5.54
N LEU A 101 5.04 -5.81 -5.77
CA LEU A 101 5.14 -7.27 -5.66
C LEU A 101 4.84 -7.75 -4.23
N LEU A 102 5.40 -7.09 -3.21
CA LEU A 102 5.13 -7.40 -1.80
C LEU A 102 3.67 -7.13 -1.41
N LEU A 103 3.01 -6.15 -2.01
CA LEU A 103 1.59 -5.84 -1.78
C LEU A 103 0.64 -6.79 -2.54
N THR A 104 1.13 -7.55 -3.51
CA THR A 104 0.30 -8.41 -4.38
C THR A 104 -0.59 -9.39 -3.60
N PRO A 105 -0.10 -10.11 -2.56
CA PRO A 105 -0.96 -10.99 -1.76
C PRO A 105 -2.12 -10.21 -1.09
N THR A 106 -1.84 -9.01 -0.58
CA THR A 106 -2.85 -8.16 0.07
C THR A 106 -3.88 -7.64 -0.93
N LEU A 107 -3.43 -7.20 -2.12
CA LEU A 107 -4.32 -6.79 -3.21
C LEU A 107 -5.19 -7.94 -3.70
N ASN A 108 -4.64 -9.15 -3.77
CA ASN A 108 -5.38 -10.35 -4.11
C ASN A 108 -6.46 -10.67 -3.07
N SER A 109 -6.11 -10.68 -1.79
CA SER A 109 -7.09 -10.88 -0.72
C SER A 109 -8.20 -9.82 -0.76
N TYR A 110 -7.86 -8.55 -0.97
CA TYR A 110 -8.85 -7.48 -1.16
C TYR A 110 -9.75 -7.74 -2.37
N TYR A 111 -9.18 -8.13 -3.51
CA TYR A 111 -9.94 -8.41 -4.73
C TYR A 111 -10.91 -9.59 -4.54
N LEU A 112 -10.46 -10.68 -3.91
CA LEU A 112 -11.29 -11.84 -3.63
C LEU A 112 -12.43 -11.51 -2.66
N ILE A 113 -12.16 -10.72 -1.61
CA ILE A 113 -13.19 -10.24 -0.69
C ILE A 113 -14.19 -9.36 -1.44
N HIS A 114 -13.71 -8.44 -2.26
CA HIS A 114 -14.57 -7.56 -3.04
C HIS A 114 -15.45 -8.34 -4.02
N TYR A 115 -14.88 -9.29 -4.75
CA TYR A 115 -15.59 -10.01 -5.81
C TYR A 115 -16.57 -11.05 -5.26
N HIS A 116 -16.16 -11.84 -4.26
CA HIS A 116 -16.99 -12.95 -3.76
C HIS A 116 -17.94 -12.55 -2.63
N LEU A 117 -17.58 -11.57 -1.81
CA LEU A 117 -18.24 -11.35 -0.53
C LEU A 117 -19.02 -10.04 -0.46
N LYS A 118 -18.75 -9.07 -1.33
CA LYS A 118 -19.47 -7.79 -1.35
C LYS A 118 -20.97 -7.98 -1.41
N ASP A 119 -21.43 -8.67 -2.44
CA ASP A 119 -22.86 -8.81 -2.74
C ASP A 119 -23.51 -10.00 -2.02
N LYS A 120 -22.69 -10.89 -1.42
CA LYS A 120 -23.15 -12.08 -0.70
C LYS A 120 -23.33 -11.86 0.81
N LEU A 121 -22.69 -10.83 1.39
CA LEU A 121 -22.74 -10.51 2.82
C LEU A 121 -23.52 -9.21 3.10
N LYS A 122 -24.33 -9.18 4.16
CA LYS A 122 -25.00 -7.95 4.60
C LYS A 122 -24.02 -6.89 5.08
N THR A 123 -22.87 -7.32 5.62
CA THR A 123 -21.77 -6.45 6.04
C THR A 123 -20.69 -6.25 4.96
N GLY A 124 -20.89 -6.79 3.76
CA GLY A 124 -19.91 -6.76 2.66
C GLY A 124 -19.47 -5.35 2.28
N ASP A 125 -20.42 -4.44 2.08
CA ASP A 125 -20.13 -3.03 1.78
C ASP A 125 -19.37 -2.33 2.91
N LEU A 126 -19.72 -2.63 4.16
CA LEU A 126 -19.05 -2.06 5.34
C LEU A 126 -17.61 -2.58 5.44
N LEU A 127 -17.38 -3.87 5.19
CA LEU A 127 -16.06 -4.49 5.19
C LEU A 127 -15.16 -3.87 4.12
N ILE A 128 -15.67 -3.76 2.88
CA ILE A 128 -14.91 -3.19 1.76
C ILE A 128 -14.63 -1.71 1.97
N SER A 129 -15.60 -0.96 2.48
CA SER A 129 -15.41 0.45 2.83
C SER A 129 -14.30 0.61 3.88
N LYS A 130 -14.29 -0.22 4.93
CA LYS A 130 -13.22 -0.20 5.95
C LYS A 130 -11.86 -0.58 5.37
N LEU A 131 -11.77 -1.64 4.58
CA LEU A 131 -10.51 -2.04 3.91
C LEU A 131 -9.99 -0.92 2.99
N HIS A 132 -10.88 -0.26 2.24
CA HIS A 132 -10.53 0.89 1.41
C HIS A 132 -10.01 2.07 2.25
N ASN A 133 -10.65 2.35 3.39
CA ASN A 133 -10.17 3.39 4.31
C ASN A 133 -8.80 3.07 4.89
N PHE A 134 -8.49 1.79 5.17
CA PHE A 134 -7.14 1.40 5.60
C PHE A 134 -6.10 1.53 4.48
N ALA A 135 -6.48 1.28 3.23
CA ALA A 135 -5.59 1.56 2.10
C ALA A 135 -5.27 3.07 1.97
N TRP A 136 -6.26 3.93 2.21
CA TRP A 136 -6.04 5.38 2.28
C TRP A 136 -5.21 5.81 3.49
N LEU A 137 -5.42 5.18 4.65
CA LEU A 137 -4.63 5.44 5.84
C LEU A 137 -3.16 5.04 5.63
N PHE A 138 -2.91 3.89 5.00
CA PHE A 138 -1.57 3.49 4.56
C PHE A 138 -0.95 4.55 3.66
N PHE A 139 -1.67 4.95 2.62
CA PHE A 139 -1.16 5.91 1.65
C PHE A 139 -0.91 7.30 2.27
N GLY A 140 -1.79 7.75 3.16
CA GLY A 140 -1.64 9.01 3.88
C GLY A 140 -0.46 9.00 4.85
N ALA A 141 -0.28 7.92 5.61
CA ALA A 141 0.89 7.73 6.47
C ALA A 141 2.18 7.69 5.64
N PHE A 142 2.15 7.05 4.47
CA PHE A 142 3.29 6.97 3.57
C PHE A 142 3.71 8.33 3.05
N ILE A 143 2.77 9.11 2.52
CA ILE A 143 3.04 10.50 2.09
C ILE A 143 3.64 11.32 3.23
N LEU A 144 3.06 11.21 4.43
CA LEU A 144 3.54 11.95 5.60
C LEU A 144 5.01 11.60 5.92
N PHE A 145 5.35 10.32 5.99
CA PHE A 145 6.72 9.89 6.28
C PHE A 145 7.69 10.24 5.15
N SER A 146 7.30 10.09 3.88
CA SER A 146 8.14 10.47 2.73
C SER A 146 8.44 11.97 2.73
N ILE A 147 7.47 12.84 3.04
CA ILE A 147 7.70 14.29 3.18
C ILE A 147 8.63 14.60 4.35
N LEU A 148 8.42 13.96 5.50
CA LEU A 148 9.26 14.15 6.68
C LEU A 148 10.71 13.76 6.38
N PHE A 149 10.94 12.61 5.75
CA PHE A 149 12.29 12.16 5.42
C PHE A 149 12.93 13.00 4.31
N ALA A 150 12.18 13.39 3.28
CA ALA A 150 12.66 14.28 2.23
C ALA A 150 13.16 15.63 2.76
N SER A 151 12.69 16.07 3.93
CA SER A 151 13.10 17.34 4.54
C SER A 151 14.49 17.30 5.19
N TYR A 152 15.01 16.11 5.51
CA TYR A 152 16.27 15.95 6.27
C TYR A 152 17.27 14.99 5.63
N ALA A 153 16.86 14.20 4.64
CA ALA A 153 17.69 13.13 4.10
C ALA A 153 18.73 13.63 3.10
N GLU A 154 19.94 13.10 3.21
CA GLU A 154 20.92 13.12 2.12
C GLU A 154 20.47 12.20 0.98
N PRO A 155 20.84 12.46 -0.28
CA PRO A 155 20.41 11.67 -1.43
C PRO A 155 20.75 10.18 -1.31
N ASP A 156 21.91 9.86 -0.75
CA ASP A 156 22.37 8.49 -0.56
C ASP A 156 21.65 7.78 0.60
N ALA A 157 21.04 8.51 1.55
CA ALA A 157 20.26 7.90 2.64
C ALA A 157 18.75 7.86 2.32
N MET A 158 18.29 8.71 1.40
CA MET A 158 16.86 8.88 1.10
C MET A 158 16.19 7.58 0.64
N PHE A 159 16.90 6.74 -0.13
CA PHE A 159 16.35 5.45 -0.55
C PHE A 159 15.99 4.54 0.64
N LEU A 160 16.82 4.53 1.69
CA LEU A 160 16.60 3.73 2.88
C LEU A 160 15.41 4.28 3.67
N PHE A 161 15.33 5.60 3.79
CA PHE A 161 14.22 6.26 4.46
C PHE A 161 12.88 6.02 3.76
N GLU A 162 12.85 5.93 2.43
CA GLU A 162 11.61 5.57 1.71
C GLU A 162 11.17 4.12 1.98
N ILE A 163 12.12 3.19 2.07
CA ILE A 163 11.82 1.81 2.49
C ILE A 163 11.27 1.81 3.92
N ILE A 164 11.88 2.57 4.83
CA ILE A 164 11.41 2.72 6.20
C ILE A 164 10.01 3.37 6.24
N ALA A 165 9.75 4.38 5.41
CA ALA A 165 8.44 5.02 5.30
C ALA A 165 7.36 4.02 4.88
N LEU A 166 7.62 3.16 3.89
CA LEU A 166 6.71 2.08 3.49
C LEU A 166 6.42 1.12 4.65
N VAL A 167 7.47 0.70 5.38
CA VAL A 167 7.33 -0.22 6.52
C VAL A 167 6.55 0.44 7.67
N LEU A 168 6.90 1.66 8.07
CA LEU A 168 6.20 2.39 9.12
C LEU A 168 4.73 2.61 8.78
N SER A 169 4.42 2.93 7.52
CA SER A 169 3.04 3.07 7.04
C SER A 169 2.26 1.78 7.15
N ALA A 170 2.88 0.64 6.81
CA ALA A 170 2.28 -0.68 6.96
C ALA A 170 2.03 -1.00 8.44
N VAL A 171 2.98 -0.70 9.32
CA VAL A 171 2.86 -0.90 10.77
C VAL A 171 1.72 -0.07 11.35
N VAL A 172 1.66 1.23 11.05
CA VAL A 172 0.58 2.12 11.49
C VAL A 172 -0.77 1.59 11.02
N THR A 173 -0.85 1.18 9.75
CA THR A 173 -2.09 0.64 9.18
C THR A 173 -2.51 -0.66 9.85
N TYR A 174 -1.57 -1.56 10.10
CA TYR A 174 -1.82 -2.83 10.79
C TYR A 174 -2.39 -2.60 12.20
N PHE A 175 -1.79 -1.70 12.98
CA PHE A 175 -2.28 -1.38 14.33
C PHE A 175 -3.69 -0.77 14.31
N VAL A 176 -3.92 0.23 13.45
CA VAL A 176 -5.22 0.89 13.38
C VAL A 176 -6.29 -0.07 12.86
N MET A 177 -5.97 -0.91 11.88
CA MET A 177 -6.84 -1.97 11.38
C MET A 177 -7.20 -2.96 12.49
N GLY A 178 -6.21 -3.43 13.26
CA GLY A 178 -6.43 -4.33 14.39
C GLY A 178 -7.36 -3.74 15.46
N MET A 179 -7.16 -2.48 15.84
CA MET A 179 -8.01 -1.80 16.81
C MET A 179 -9.45 -1.62 16.30
N GLU A 180 -9.61 -1.15 15.07
CA GLU A 180 -10.92 -0.91 14.46
C GLU A 180 -11.70 -2.21 14.25
N PHE A 181 -11.03 -3.28 13.79
CA PHE A 181 -11.70 -4.57 13.58
C PHE A 181 -12.06 -5.27 14.89
N ASN A 182 -11.23 -5.13 15.93
CA ASN A 182 -11.60 -5.62 17.26
C ASN A 182 -12.75 -4.81 17.87
N ARG A 183 -12.77 -3.49 17.69
CA ARG A 183 -13.88 -2.64 18.17
C ARG A 183 -15.21 -2.97 17.51
N VAL A 184 -15.20 -3.21 16.20
CA VAL A 184 -16.42 -3.42 15.38
C VAL A 184 -16.81 -4.90 15.32
N GLY A 185 -15.96 -5.82 15.79
CA GLY A 185 -16.20 -7.27 15.73
C GLY A 185 -15.98 -7.89 14.34
N LEU A 186 -15.39 -7.13 13.41
CA LEU A 186 -15.09 -7.59 12.04
C LEU A 186 -13.90 -8.55 11.99
N SER A 187 -13.09 -8.61 13.04
CA SER A 187 -11.96 -9.55 13.12
C SER A 187 -12.41 -11.00 12.98
N LEU A 188 -13.54 -11.37 13.60
CA LEU A 188 -14.15 -12.70 13.47
C LEU A 188 -14.60 -13.02 12.04
N LEU A 189 -15.13 -12.03 11.33
CA LEU A 189 -15.52 -12.19 9.91
C LEU A 189 -14.29 -12.40 9.04
N LEU A 190 -13.23 -11.61 9.23
CA LEU A 190 -11.98 -11.77 8.48
C LEU A 190 -11.31 -13.11 8.74
N THR A 191 -11.32 -13.60 9.98
CA THR A 191 -10.83 -14.96 10.29
C THR A 191 -11.67 -16.03 9.59
N GLY A 192 -12.99 -15.91 9.60
CA GLY A 192 -13.89 -16.83 8.90
C GLY A 192 -13.67 -16.82 7.38
N ILE A 193 -13.50 -15.63 6.80
CA ILE A 193 -13.21 -15.44 5.37
C ILE A 193 -11.85 -16.04 5.00
N GLY A 194 -10.81 -15.79 5.80
CA GLY A 194 -9.48 -16.36 5.57
C GLY A 194 -9.48 -17.88 5.63
N GLY A 195 -10.22 -18.47 6.57
CA GLY A 195 -10.42 -19.93 6.65
C GLY A 195 -11.12 -20.50 5.42
N LEU A 196 -12.10 -19.79 4.87
CA LEU A 196 -12.86 -20.22 3.69
C LEU A 196 -12.02 -20.10 2.39
N LEU A 197 -11.30 -18.99 2.22
CA LEU A 197 -10.41 -18.79 1.06
C LEU A 197 -9.24 -19.80 1.06
N SER A 198 -8.62 -20.04 2.20
CA SER A 198 -7.53 -21.03 2.33
C SER A 198 -7.99 -22.48 2.15
N LYS A 199 -9.22 -22.82 2.58
CA LYS A 199 -9.80 -24.14 2.32
C LYS A 199 -9.99 -24.39 0.83
N ASN A 200 -10.43 -23.38 0.08
CA ASN A 200 -10.59 -23.50 -1.36
C ASN A 200 -9.25 -23.60 -2.09
N GLU A 201 -8.23 -22.83 -1.66
CA GLU A 201 -6.88 -22.91 -2.24
C GLU A 201 -6.27 -24.33 -2.13
N LYS A 202 -6.53 -25.03 -1.01
CA LYS A 202 -6.11 -26.42 -0.79
C LYS A 202 -6.97 -27.47 -1.52
N SER A 203 -8.19 -27.14 -1.92
CA SER A 203 -9.11 -28.05 -2.63
C SER A 203 -8.83 -28.10 -4.12
N THR A 204 -8.06 -27.15 -4.65
CA THR A 204 -7.69 -27.02 -6.07
C THR A 204 -6.29 -27.54 -6.39
N LEU A 205 -5.58 -28.09 -5.40
CA LEU A 205 -4.30 -28.81 -5.54
C LEU A 205 -4.53 -30.31 -5.33
#